data_AF-A0A353BTS2-F1
#
_entry.id   AF-A0A353BTS2-F1
#
_cell.length_a   1.000
_cell.length_b   1.000
_cell.length_c   1.000
_cell.angle_alpha   90.00
_cell.angle_beta   90.00
_cell.angle_gamma   90.00
#
_symmetry.space_group_name_H-M   'P 1'
#
loop_
_entity.id
_entity.type
_entity.pdbx_description
1 polymer ?
#
loop_
_entity_poly.entity_id
_entity_poly.type
_entity_poly.pdbx_seq_one_letter_code
_entity_poly.pdbx_strand_id
1 'polypeptide(L)'
;MKKNFELRAIAREKLKGKWLYAVLVCFIATIISGLLCWIPFIGFIYTLIISGPIALGLATFFLNLRRDQNPLIENLFDGFKSFSPALILQLWITLFTFLWTLLLVIPGIIATLRYSLSFYILRDHPELKPKEALERSKQIMKGRKGKLFLLGLSFIGWGLLAVLTLSIGFLWLVPYINASLAGFYEDVKDAPLASGTSAAATTA
;
A
#
# COMPACT_ATOMS: atom_id res chain seq x y z
N MET A 1 -4.22 6.34 18.44
CA MET A 1 -4.19 6.69 17.01
C MET A 1 -3.52 8.05 16.85
N LYS A 2 -2.37 8.09 16.20
CA LYS A 2 -1.58 9.32 15.96
C LYS A 2 -2.30 10.30 15.03
N LYS A 3 -2.02 11.59 15.13
CA LYS A 3 -2.58 12.59 14.19
C LYS A 3 -1.87 12.52 12.83
N ASN A 4 -2.52 13.00 11.76
CA ASN A 4 -1.96 12.92 10.40
C ASN A 4 -0.62 13.67 10.26
N PHE A 5 -0.44 14.79 10.97
CA PHE A 5 0.84 15.51 10.97
C PHE A 5 1.94 14.74 11.72
N GLU A 6 1.60 13.98 12.77
CA GLU A 6 2.55 13.15 13.52
C GLU A 6 3.01 11.98 12.65
N LEU A 7 2.08 11.31 11.94
CA LEU A 7 2.42 10.25 10.99
C LEU A 7 3.41 10.74 9.93
N ARG A 8 3.16 11.94 9.39
CA ARG A 8 4.06 12.62 8.45
C ARG A 8 5.41 12.99 9.07
N ALA A 9 5.42 13.54 10.28
CA ALA A 9 6.66 13.90 10.97
C ALA A 9 7.54 12.66 11.22
N ILE A 10 6.93 11.58 11.70
CA ILE A 10 7.58 10.30 11.93
C ILE A 10 8.09 9.69 10.62
N ALA A 11 7.31 9.74 9.55
CA ALA A 11 7.74 9.24 8.24
C ALA A 11 8.98 9.98 7.75
N ARG A 12 9.02 11.33 7.87
CA ARG A 12 10.22 12.12 7.53
C ARG A 12 11.40 11.76 8.41
N GLU A 13 11.18 11.57 9.71
CA GLU A 13 12.23 11.19 10.65
C GLU A 13 12.84 9.83 10.29
N LYS A 14 12.01 8.81 10.02
CA LYS A 14 12.47 7.47 9.60
C LYS A 14 13.20 7.49 8.26
N LEU A 15 12.89 8.43 7.38
CA LEU A 15 13.58 8.62 6.12
C LEU A 15 14.92 9.36 6.28
N LYS A 16 15.17 10.12 7.37
CA LYS A 16 16.45 10.81 7.58
C LYS A 16 17.59 9.79 7.60
N GLY A 17 18.64 10.06 6.82
CA GLY A 17 19.77 9.15 6.61
C GLY A 17 19.49 7.95 5.68
N LYS A 18 18.23 7.69 5.30
CA LYS A 18 17.82 6.57 4.44
C LYS A 18 17.08 7.00 3.16
N TRP A 19 17.01 8.31 2.90
CA TRP A 19 16.33 8.87 1.73
C TRP A 19 16.81 8.27 0.41
N LEU A 20 18.12 8.13 0.22
CA LEU A 20 18.68 7.57 -1.01
C LEU A 20 18.16 6.15 -1.28
N TYR A 21 18.15 5.28 -0.26
CA TYR A 21 17.63 3.92 -0.37
C TYR A 21 16.13 3.90 -0.69
N ALA A 22 15.34 4.75 -0.02
CA ALA A 22 13.90 4.82 -0.26
C ALA A 22 13.56 5.33 -1.67
N VAL A 23 14.27 6.37 -2.13
CA VAL A 23 14.14 6.89 -3.49
C VAL A 23 14.55 5.83 -4.50
N LEU A 24 15.69 5.15 -4.27
CA LEU A 24 16.20 4.10 -5.16
C LEU A 24 15.25 2.91 -5.27
N VAL A 25 14.68 2.44 -4.15
CA VAL A 25 13.68 1.37 -4.15
C VAL A 25 12.42 1.77 -4.91
N CYS A 26 11.88 2.97 -4.67
CA CYS A 26 10.74 3.48 -5.42
C CYS A 26 11.07 3.63 -6.91
N PHE A 27 12.26 4.12 -7.24
CA PHE A 27 12.69 4.30 -8.62
C PHE A 27 12.83 2.96 -9.36
N ILE A 28 13.49 1.98 -8.75
CA ILE A 28 13.57 0.61 -9.29
C ILE A 28 12.17 0.03 -9.49
N ALA A 29 11.27 0.18 -8.51
CA ALA A 29 9.90 -0.29 -8.62
C ALA A 29 9.14 0.37 -9.79
N THR A 30 9.36 1.67 -10.03
CA THR A 30 8.75 2.39 -11.16
C THR A 30 9.32 1.97 -12.51
N ILE A 31 10.63 1.72 -12.60
CA ILE A 31 11.24 1.19 -13.83
C ILE A 31 10.66 -0.18 -14.12
N ILE A 32 10.71 -1.10 -13.15
CA ILE A 32 10.19 -2.46 -13.32
C ILE A 32 8.74 -2.42 -13.77
N SER A 33 7.90 -1.62 -13.12
CA SER A 33 6.47 -1.53 -13.48
C SER A 33 6.24 -0.86 -14.84
N GLY A 34 7.11 0.06 -15.27
CA GLY A 34 6.94 0.87 -16.48
C GLY A 34 7.51 0.27 -17.77
N LEU A 35 8.42 -0.72 -17.69
CA LEU A 35 9.17 -1.29 -18.82
C LEU A 35 8.31 -1.64 -20.05
N LEU A 36 7.25 -2.42 -19.85
CA LEU A 36 6.41 -2.98 -20.91
C LEU A 36 5.05 -2.28 -21.05
N CYS A 37 4.83 -1.18 -20.30
CA CYS A 37 3.52 -0.51 -20.23
C CYS A 37 3.09 0.12 -21.57
N TRP A 38 4.07 0.48 -22.41
CA TRP A 38 3.84 1.14 -23.70
C TRP A 38 3.26 0.22 -24.79
N ILE A 39 3.29 -1.10 -24.58
CA ILE A 39 2.77 -2.09 -25.54
C ILE A 39 1.31 -2.41 -25.19
N PRO A 40 0.34 -2.15 -26.09
CA PRO A 40 -1.06 -2.45 -25.82
C PRO A 40 -1.27 -3.95 -25.63
N PHE A 41 -2.25 -4.33 -24.78
CA PHE A 41 -2.55 -5.70 -24.33
C PHE A 41 -1.43 -6.38 -23.52
N ILE A 42 -0.20 -6.45 -24.04
CA ILE A 42 0.96 -7.04 -23.33
C ILE A 42 1.28 -6.24 -22.07
N GLY A 43 1.29 -4.92 -22.15
CA GLY A 43 1.52 -4.04 -21.01
C GLY A 43 0.45 -4.18 -19.93
N PHE A 44 -0.81 -4.42 -20.32
CA PHE A 44 -1.89 -4.64 -19.36
C PHE A 44 -1.69 -5.95 -18.57
N ILE A 45 -1.41 -7.05 -19.26
CA ILE A 45 -1.15 -8.34 -18.60
C ILE A 45 0.13 -8.27 -17.75
N TYR A 46 1.19 -7.66 -18.29
CA TYR A 46 2.45 -7.45 -17.57
C TYR A 46 2.26 -6.68 -16.26
N THR A 47 1.59 -5.52 -16.32
CA THR A 47 1.37 -4.68 -15.14
C THR A 47 0.51 -5.40 -14.10
N LEU A 48 -0.49 -6.15 -14.53
CA LEU A 48 -1.34 -6.95 -13.63
C LEU A 48 -0.54 -8.06 -12.92
N ILE A 49 0.40 -8.69 -13.61
CA ILE A 49 1.25 -9.74 -13.04
C ILE A 49 2.30 -9.17 -12.07
N ILE A 50 2.93 -8.06 -12.42
CA ILE A 50 4.07 -7.50 -11.69
C ILE A 50 3.64 -6.61 -10.51
N SER A 51 2.47 -5.96 -10.61
CA SER A 51 2.00 -5.00 -9.60
C SER A 51 1.84 -5.61 -8.21
N GLY A 52 1.33 -6.83 -8.09
CA GLY A 52 1.17 -7.50 -6.80
C GLY A 52 2.49 -7.71 -6.05
N PRO A 53 3.46 -8.43 -6.65
CA PRO A 53 4.80 -8.60 -6.08
C PRO A 53 5.49 -7.27 -5.75
N ILE A 54 5.44 -6.27 -6.64
CA ILE A 54 6.03 -4.96 -6.40
C ILE A 54 5.35 -4.26 -5.21
N ALA A 55 4.02 -4.30 -5.11
CA ALA A 55 3.30 -3.71 -3.99
C ALA A 55 3.65 -4.39 -2.65
N LEU A 56 3.80 -5.72 -2.64
CA LEU A 56 4.24 -6.47 -1.46
C LEU A 56 5.69 -6.15 -1.08
N GLY A 57 6.57 -6.02 -2.07
CA GLY A 57 7.98 -5.63 -1.86
C GLY A 57 8.13 -4.23 -1.30
N LEU A 58 7.39 -3.26 -1.86
CA LEU A 58 7.33 -1.89 -1.32
C LEU A 58 6.79 -1.89 0.11
N ALA A 59 5.68 -2.60 0.38
CA ALA A 59 5.14 -2.72 1.73
C ALA A 59 6.18 -3.30 2.70
N THR A 60 6.94 -4.33 2.27
CA THR A 60 8.02 -4.94 3.07
C THR A 60 9.12 -3.94 3.39
N PHE A 61 9.64 -3.24 2.38
CA PHE A 61 10.70 -2.24 2.56
C PHE A 61 10.26 -1.12 3.52
N PHE A 62 9.07 -0.53 3.31
CA PHE A 62 8.61 0.59 4.12
C PHE A 62 8.20 0.16 5.54
N LEU A 63 7.75 -1.08 5.75
CA LEU A 63 7.57 -1.63 7.09
C LEU A 63 8.90 -1.81 7.82
N ASN A 64 9.90 -2.39 7.15
CA ASN A 64 11.23 -2.57 7.74
C ASN A 64 11.84 -1.20 8.11
N LEU A 65 11.74 -0.22 7.21
CA LEU A 65 12.13 1.17 7.46
C LEU A 65 11.43 1.75 8.68
N ARG A 66 10.12 1.52 8.81
CA ARG A 66 9.31 2.02 9.92
C ARG A 66 9.68 1.39 11.26
N ARG A 67 10.05 0.10 11.24
CA ARG A 67 10.43 -0.74 12.39
C ARG A 67 11.92 -0.66 12.74
N ASP A 68 12.68 0.21 12.09
CA ASP A 68 14.14 0.31 12.24
C ASP A 68 14.91 -0.99 11.94
N GLN A 69 14.28 -1.92 11.23
CA GLN A 69 14.95 -3.11 10.71
C GLN A 69 15.66 -2.72 9.43
N ASN A 70 16.99 -2.90 9.40
CA ASN A 70 17.89 -2.36 8.36
C ASN A 70 17.30 -2.55 6.94
N PRO A 71 16.74 -1.50 6.32
CA PRO A 71 15.92 -1.67 5.13
C PRO A 71 16.84 -1.86 3.92
N LEU A 72 16.79 -3.05 3.33
CA LEU A 72 17.61 -3.42 2.18
C LEU A 72 16.82 -3.23 0.89
N ILE A 73 17.51 -2.84 -0.18
CA ILE A 73 16.90 -2.74 -1.52
C ILE A 73 16.33 -4.11 -1.95
N GLU A 74 16.98 -5.19 -1.50
CA GLU A 74 16.53 -6.58 -1.69
C GLU A 74 15.11 -6.85 -1.18
N ASN A 75 14.64 -6.10 -0.18
CA ASN A 75 13.28 -6.25 0.34
C ASN A 75 12.21 -5.93 -0.72
N LEU A 76 12.54 -5.14 -1.74
CA LEU A 76 11.65 -4.95 -2.89
C LEU A 76 11.41 -6.27 -3.63
N PHE A 77 12.43 -7.13 -3.71
CA PHE A 77 12.35 -8.40 -4.42
C PHE A 77 11.74 -9.52 -3.57
N ASP A 78 11.62 -9.34 -2.25
CA ASP A 78 10.93 -10.31 -1.37
C ASP A 78 9.46 -10.51 -1.79
N GLY A 79 8.82 -9.48 -2.34
CA GLY A 79 7.47 -9.60 -2.88
C GLY A 79 7.35 -10.61 -4.04
N PHE A 80 8.43 -10.83 -4.79
CA PHE A 80 8.51 -11.85 -5.85
C PHE A 80 8.77 -13.26 -5.29
N LYS A 81 9.34 -13.39 -4.09
CA LYS A 81 9.45 -14.70 -3.42
C LYS A 81 8.06 -15.22 -3.02
N SER A 82 7.17 -14.31 -2.60
CA SER A 82 5.77 -14.60 -2.32
C SER A 82 4.86 -14.20 -3.48
N PHE A 83 5.26 -14.54 -4.71
CA PHE A 83 4.58 -14.14 -5.95
C PHE A 83 3.11 -14.57 -5.97
N SER A 84 2.79 -15.84 -5.72
CA SER A 84 1.41 -16.33 -5.86
C SER A 84 0.44 -15.66 -4.89
N PRO A 85 0.72 -15.56 -3.57
CA PRO A 85 -0.13 -14.82 -2.66
C PRO A 85 -0.27 -13.33 -3.03
N ALA A 86 0.82 -12.68 -3.45
CA ALA A 86 0.82 -11.28 -3.84
C ALA A 86 -0.01 -11.03 -5.09
N LEU A 87 0.12 -11.88 -6.10
CA LEU A 87 -0.63 -11.82 -7.36
C LEU A 87 -2.12 -12.06 -7.10
N ILE A 88 -2.47 -13.10 -6.34
CA ILE A 88 -3.88 -13.40 -6.02
C ILE A 88 -4.51 -12.24 -5.23
N LEU A 89 -3.77 -11.66 -4.27
CA LEU A 89 -4.25 -10.49 -3.53
C LEU A 89 -4.50 -9.31 -4.48
N GLN A 90 -3.55 -9.02 -5.37
CA GLN A 90 -3.69 -7.95 -6.35
C GLN A 90 -4.88 -8.17 -7.28
N LEU A 91 -5.10 -9.41 -7.74
CA LEU A 91 -6.25 -9.76 -8.57
C LEU A 91 -7.57 -9.47 -7.85
N TRP A 92 -7.69 -9.84 -6.57
CA TRP A 92 -8.87 -9.52 -5.77
C TRP A 92 -9.08 -8.00 -5.62
N ILE A 93 -8.01 -7.26 -5.29
CA ILE A 93 -8.07 -5.81 -5.13
C ILE A 93 -8.51 -5.15 -6.44
N THR A 94 -7.88 -5.52 -7.56
CA THR A 94 -8.20 -4.98 -8.88
C THR A 94 -9.64 -5.31 -9.27
N LEU A 95 -10.07 -6.57 -9.13
CA LEU A 95 -11.42 -6.99 -9.47
C LEU A 95 -12.48 -6.23 -8.67
N PHE A 96 -12.37 -6.20 -7.35
CA PHE A 96 -13.35 -5.50 -6.51
C PHE A 96 -13.33 -4.00 -6.73
N THR A 97 -12.14 -3.39 -6.87
CA THR A 97 -12.03 -1.95 -7.12
C THR A 97 -12.62 -1.59 -8.48
N PHE A 98 -12.38 -2.41 -9.51
CA PHE A 98 -12.98 -2.26 -10.84
C PHE A 98 -14.51 -2.35 -10.77
N LEU A 99 -15.05 -3.37 -10.09
CA LEU A 99 -16.51 -3.55 -9.93
C LEU A 99 -17.17 -2.34 -9.24
N TRP A 100 -16.55 -1.85 -8.16
CA TRP A 100 -17.05 -0.65 -7.46
C TRP A 100 -16.96 0.61 -8.31
N THR A 101 -15.85 0.78 -9.04
CA THR A 101 -15.63 1.94 -9.92
C THR A 101 -16.57 1.93 -11.12
N LEU A 102 -16.88 0.75 -11.67
CA LEU A 102 -17.83 0.56 -12.76
C LEU A 102 -19.25 0.96 -12.34
N LEU A 103 -19.62 0.67 -11.08
CA LEU A 103 -20.89 1.12 -10.54
C LEU A 103 -20.89 2.65 -10.36
N LEU A 104 -19.90 3.18 -9.63
CA LEU A 104 -19.73 4.62 -9.38
C LEU A 104 -18.27 4.94 -9.00
N VAL A 105 -17.78 6.14 -9.35
CA VAL A 105 -16.39 6.55 -9.04
C VAL A 105 -16.13 6.66 -7.53
N ILE A 106 -17.07 7.25 -6.76
CA ILE A 106 -16.92 7.47 -5.31
C ILE A 106 -16.70 6.16 -4.54
N PRO A 107 -17.51 5.10 -4.69
CA PRO A 107 -17.25 3.83 -4.00
C PRO A 107 -15.98 3.14 -4.49
N GLY A 108 -15.53 3.36 -5.73
CA GLY A 108 -14.20 2.92 -6.20
C GLY A 108 -13.05 3.49 -5.38
N ILE A 109 -13.09 4.79 -5.07
CA ILE A 109 -12.12 5.44 -4.18
C ILE A 109 -12.18 4.83 -2.77
N ILE A 110 -13.38 4.65 -2.23
CA ILE A 110 -13.57 4.04 -0.90
C ILE A 110 -13.05 2.59 -0.88
N ALA A 111 -13.25 1.82 -1.96
CA ALA A 111 -12.71 0.46 -2.10
C ALA A 111 -11.18 0.46 -2.07
N THR A 112 -10.55 1.37 -2.82
CA THR A 112 -9.08 1.53 -2.81
C THR A 112 -8.56 1.82 -1.40
N LEU A 113 -9.20 2.73 -0.66
CA LEU A 113 -8.83 3.02 0.72
C LEU A 113 -9.03 1.80 1.63
N ARG A 114 -10.11 1.03 1.46
CA ARG A 114 -10.38 -0.18 2.25
C ARG A 114 -9.30 -1.26 2.09
N TYR A 115 -8.71 -1.36 0.90
CA TYR A 115 -7.76 -2.42 0.56
C TYR A 115 -6.29 -1.98 0.62
N SER A 116 -6.03 -0.68 0.83
CA SER A 116 -4.69 -0.09 0.89
C SER A 116 -3.71 -0.76 1.87
N LEU A 117 -4.22 -1.42 2.92
CA LEU A 117 -3.39 -2.07 3.94
C LEU A 117 -3.19 -3.58 3.71
N SER A 118 -3.79 -4.15 2.67
CA SER A 118 -3.82 -5.62 2.49
C SER A 118 -2.42 -6.21 2.28
N PHE A 119 -1.54 -5.52 1.52
CA PHE A 119 -0.16 -5.98 1.31
C PHE A 119 0.68 -5.92 2.59
N TYR A 120 0.44 -4.94 3.46
CA TYR A 120 1.10 -4.83 4.75
C TYR A 120 0.68 -5.99 5.68
N ILE A 121 -0.62 -6.33 5.69
CA ILE A 121 -1.14 -7.48 6.43
C ILE A 121 -0.59 -8.79 5.90
N LEU A 122 -0.57 -8.98 4.58
CA LEU A 122 -0.03 -10.20 3.96
C LEU A 122 1.46 -10.38 4.28
N ARG A 123 2.21 -9.27 4.42
CA ARG A 123 3.61 -9.31 4.85
C ARG A 123 3.76 -9.72 6.32
N ASP A 124 2.95 -9.16 7.21
CA ASP A 124 3.01 -9.49 8.64
C ASP A 124 2.48 -10.89 8.96
N HIS A 125 1.53 -11.37 8.16
CA HIS A 125 0.87 -12.66 8.31
C HIS A 125 0.90 -13.45 6.98
N PRO A 126 2.07 -13.95 6.57
CA PRO A 126 2.22 -14.69 5.31
C PRO A 126 1.44 -16.02 5.29
N GLU A 127 1.01 -16.51 6.46
CA GLU A 127 0.15 -17.69 6.62
C GLU A 127 -1.31 -17.45 6.18
N LEU A 128 -1.76 -16.19 6.13
CA LEU A 128 -3.13 -15.87 5.78
C LEU A 128 -3.37 -16.04 4.28
N LYS A 129 -4.57 -16.52 3.94
CA LYS A 129 -4.98 -16.53 2.54
C LYS A 129 -5.13 -15.08 2.05
N PRO A 130 -4.80 -14.77 0.78
CA PRO A 130 -4.96 -13.43 0.22
C PRO A 130 -6.34 -12.79 0.46
N LYS A 131 -7.40 -13.60 0.41
CA LYS A 131 -8.77 -13.16 0.69
C LYS A 131 -8.98 -12.78 2.17
N GLU A 132 -8.35 -13.49 3.09
CA GLU A 132 -8.40 -13.21 4.53
C GLU A 132 -7.64 -11.92 4.85
N ALA A 133 -6.47 -11.72 4.23
CA ALA A 133 -5.72 -10.45 4.33
C ALA A 133 -6.55 -9.25 3.85
N LEU A 134 -7.30 -9.42 2.75
CA LEU A 134 -8.21 -8.41 2.21
C LEU A 134 -9.36 -8.08 3.19
N GLU A 135 -10.01 -9.09 3.76
CA GLU A 135 -11.10 -8.89 4.72
C GLU A 135 -10.57 -8.27 6.02
N ARG A 136 -9.39 -8.68 6.47
CA ARG A 136 -8.71 -8.06 7.61
C ARG A 136 -8.43 -6.59 7.36
N SER A 137 -7.93 -6.22 6.17
CA SER A 137 -7.74 -4.82 5.76
C SER A 137 -9.05 -4.04 5.86
N LYS A 138 -10.15 -4.59 5.33
CA LYS A 138 -11.48 -3.95 5.37
C LYS A 138 -11.96 -3.75 6.81
N GLN A 139 -11.73 -4.71 7.71
CA GLN A 139 -12.12 -4.63 9.11
C GLN A 139 -11.33 -3.56 9.87
N ILE A 140 -9.99 -3.57 9.78
CA ILE A 140 -9.15 -2.56 10.46
C ILE A 140 -9.35 -1.15 9.90
N MET A 141 -9.83 -1.05 8.65
CA MET A 141 -10.17 0.22 8.00
C MET A 141 -11.61 0.68 8.31
N LYS A 142 -12.45 -0.08 9.00
CA LYS A 142 -13.80 0.38 9.39
C LYS A 142 -13.66 1.55 10.38
N GLY A 143 -14.38 2.65 10.12
CA GLY A 143 -14.25 3.90 10.90
C GLY A 143 -12.98 4.73 10.68
N ARG A 144 -12.02 4.26 9.87
CA ARG A 144 -10.70 4.90 9.71
C ARG A 144 -10.33 5.31 8.28
N LYS A 145 -11.17 4.96 7.31
CA LYS A 145 -11.02 5.37 5.90
C LYS A 145 -10.87 6.88 5.77
N GLY A 146 -11.67 7.64 6.51
CA GLY A 146 -11.62 9.10 6.53
C GLY A 146 -10.24 9.60 6.95
N LYS A 147 -9.64 9.03 7.99
CA LYS A 147 -8.29 9.42 8.42
C LYS A 147 -7.24 9.18 7.34
N LEU A 148 -7.26 8.01 6.68
CA LEU A 148 -6.36 7.73 5.57
C LEU A 148 -6.62 8.65 4.36
N PHE A 149 -7.88 8.96 4.07
CA PHE A 149 -8.26 9.92 3.04
C PHE A 149 -7.70 11.32 3.34
N LEU A 150 -7.88 11.82 4.57
CA LEU A 150 -7.28 13.10 5.00
C LEU A 150 -5.75 13.06 4.98
N LEU A 151 -5.13 11.91 5.27
CA LEU A 151 -3.69 11.75 5.14
C LEU A 151 -3.27 11.93 3.68
N GLY A 152 -3.95 11.29 2.73
CA GLY A 152 -3.77 11.48 1.30
C GLY A 152 -4.01 12.94 0.86
N LEU A 153 -5.09 13.57 1.33
CA LEU A 153 -5.41 14.97 1.05
C LEU A 153 -4.28 15.92 1.46
N SER A 154 -3.60 15.61 2.57
CA SER A 154 -2.47 16.40 3.07
C SER A 154 -1.23 16.37 2.16
N PHE A 155 -1.18 15.44 1.20
CA PHE A 155 -0.13 15.33 0.19
C PHE A 155 -0.50 15.99 -1.15
N ILE A 156 -1.77 16.40 -1.36
CA ILE A 156 -2.19 17.01 -2.63
C ILE A 156 -1.40 18.28 -2.94
N GLY A 157 -1.16 19.13 -1.93
CA GLY A 157 -0.32 20.32 -2.10
C GLY A 157 1.09 19.95 -2.59
N TRP A 158 1.73 18.97 -1.93
CA TRP A 158 3.05 18.47 -2.34
C TRP A 158 3.04 17.83 -3.73
N GLY A 159 1.94 17.16 -4.09
CA GLY A 159 1.74 16.59 -5.42
C GLY A 159 1.66 17.66 -6.50
N LEU A 160 0.94 18.76 -6.25
CA LEU A 160 0.88 19.89 -7.18
C LEU A 160 2.26 20.52 -7.36
N LEU A 161 3.01 20.74 -6.28
CA LEU A 161 4.40 21.18 -6.34
C LEU A 161 5.27 20.21 -7.13
N ALA A 162 5.12 18.90 -6.93
CA ALA A 162 5.87 17.89 -7.67
C ALA A 162 5.60 17.95 -9.17
N VAL A 163 4.35 18.16 -9.60
CA VAL A 163 3.99 18.35 -11.01
C VAL A 163 4.65 19.59 -11.59
N LEU A 164 4.64 20.72 -10.86
CA LEU A 164 5.28 21.96 -11.29
C LEU A 164 6.80 21.81 -11.50
N THR A 165 7.45 20.92 -10.74
CA THR A 165 8.88 20.57 -10.91
C THR A 165 9.15 19.57 -12.03
N LEU A 166 8.32 19.52 -13.08
CA LEU A 166 8.41 18.50 -14.16
C LEU A 166 8.41 17.06 -13.62
N SER A 167 7.58 16.81 -12.60
CA SER A 167 7.45 15.51 -11.92
C SER A 167 8.67 15.03 -11.12
N ILE A 168 9.76 15.81 -11.06
CA ILE A 168 10.97 15.43 -10.32
C ILE A 168 10.69 15.35 -8.81
N GLY A 169 9.81 16.20 -8.29
CA GLY A 169 9.37 16.15 -6.89
C GLY A 169 8.71 14.83 -6.48
N PHE A 170 8.20 14.03 -7.43
CA PHE A 170 7.62 12.72 -7.10
C PHE A 170 8.66 11.73 -6.58
N LEU A 171 9.94 11.89 -6.93
CA LEU A 171 11.01 11.03 -6.42
C LEU A 171 11.11 11.07 -4.89
N TRP A 172 10.85 12.23 -4.26
CA TRP A 172 10.80 12.36 -2.80
C TRP A 172 9.39 12.16 -2.23
N LEU A 173 8.36 12.56 -2.98
CA LEU A 173 6.99 12.46 -2.50
C LEU A 173 6.51 11.01 -2.37
N VAL A 174 6.85 10.15 -3.34
CA VAL A 174 6.44 8.73 -3.34
C VAL A 174 6.98 7.97 -2.11
N PRO A 175 8.29 7.98 -1.79
CA PRO A 175 8.79 7.31 -0.59
C PRO A 175 8.22 7.93 0.69
N TYR A 176 7.96 9.22 0.70
CA TYR A 176 7.36 9.90 1.84
C TYR A 176 5.89 9.47 2.10
N ILE A 177 5.11 9.31 1.03
CA ILE A 177 3.74 8.76 1.10
C ILE A 177 3.78 7.32 1.60
N ASN A 178 4.63 6.46 1.01
CA ASN A 178 4.71 5.06 1.42
C ASN A 178 5.18 4.89 2.87
N ALA A 179 6.17 5.66 3.33
CA ALA A 179 6.59 5.67 4.74
C ALA A 179 5.46 6.12 5.67
N SER A 180 4.63 7.07 5.23
CA SER A 180 3.45 7.52 5.99
C SER A 180 2.35 6.46 6.03
N LEU A 181 2.13 5.72 4.95
CA LEU A 181 1.20 4.57 4.92
C LEU A 181 1.67 3.43 5.82
N ALA A 182 2.97 3.08 5.79
CA ALA A 182 3.54 2.09 6.71
C ALA A 182 3.38 2.54 8.17
N GLY A 183 3.58 3.84 8.45
CA GLY A 183 3.32 4.40 9.77
C GLY A 183 1.85 4.37 10.18
N PHE A 184 0.93 4.60 9.24
CA PHE A 184 -0.50 4.47 9.48
C PHE A 184 -0.90 3.02 9.75
N TYR A 185 -0.36 2.06 8.98
CA TYR A 185 -0.57 0.64 9.21
C TYR A 185 -0.19 0.23 10.64
N GLU A 186 1.02 0.60 11.09
CA GLU A 186 1.49 0.36 12.45
C GLU A 186 0.57 0.97 13.53
N ASP A 187 -0.04 2.12 13.26
CA ASP A 187 -0.98 2.79 14.18
C ASP A 187 -2.36 2.11 14.25
N VAL A 188 -2.68 1.23 13.30
CA VAL A 188 -4.01 0.60 13.19
C VAL A 188 -4.03 -0.92 13.24
N LYS A 189 -2.88 -1.59 13.11
CA LYS A 189 -2.77 -3.06 13.08
C LYS A 189 -3.22 -3.72 14.38
N ASP A 190 -2.92 -3.09 15.52
CA ASP A 190 -3.24 -3.60 16.87
C ASP A 190 -4.65 -3.22 17.33
N ALA A 191 -5.42 -2.59 16.45
CA ALA A 191 -6.77 -2.25 16.78
C ALA A 191 -7.62 -3.52 17.00
N PRO A 192 -8.48 -3.51 18.03
CA PRO A 192 -9.54 -4.50 18.10
C PRO A 192 -10.30 -4.47 16.76
N LEU A 193 -10.35 -5.61 16.07
CA LEU A 193 -11.63 -6.29 15.96
C LEU A 193 -12.81 -5.33 16.09
N ALA A 194 -13.19 -4.57 15.07
CA ALA A 194 -14.51 -3.95 15.06
C ALA A 194 -15.51 -5.12 15.07
N SER A 195 -15.85 -5.59 16.27
CA SER A 195 -16.63 -6.78 16.56
C SER A 195 -17.93 -6.68 15.77
N GLY A 196 -18.02 -7.53 14.77
CA GLY A 196 -19.09 -7.48 13.79
C GLY A 196 -18.89 -8.61 12.80
N THR A 197 -19.43 -9.77 13.20
CA THR A 197 -19.70 -10.95 12.37
C THR A 197 -18.59 -12.01 12.32
N SER A 198 -18.25 -12.58 13.48
CA SER A 198 -17.91 -14.01 13.61
C SER A 198 -18.69 -14.58 14.80
N ALA A 199 -20.01 -14.63 14.63
CA ALA A 199 -20.96 -15.25 15.57
C ALA A 199 -22.04 -16.03 14.80
N ALA A 200 -21.68 -16.59 13.63
CA ALA A 200 -22.60 -17.37 12.78
C ALA A 200 -21.92 -18.63 12.22
N ALA A 201 -21.06 -19.28 13.00
CA ALA A 201 -20.50 -20.59 12.68
C ALA A 201 -20.41 -21.50 13.92
N THR A 202 -21.34 -21.35 14.85
CA THR A 202 -21.53 -22.28 15.97
C THR A 202 -23.01 -22.35 16.32
N THR A 203 -23.81 -22.90 15.40
CA THR A 203 -25.08 -23.58 15.67
C THR A 203 -25.68 -24.01 14.33
N ALA A 204 -25.39 -25.25 13.93
CA ALA A 204 -26.29 -26.15 13.20
C ALA A 204 -25.62 -27.53 13.18
#